data_AF-A0A1V5AU15-F1
#
_entry.id   AF-A0A1V5AU15-F1
#
_cell.length_a   1.000
_cell.length_b   1.000
_cell.length_c   1.000
_cell.angle_alpha   90.00
_cell.angle_beta   90.00
_cell.angle_gamma   90.00
#
_symmetry.space_group_name_H-M   'P 1'
#
loop_
_entity.id
_entity.type
_entity.pdbx_description
1 polymer ?
#
loop_
_entity_poly.entity_id
_entity_poly.type
_entity_poly.pdbx_seq_one_letter_code
_entity_poly.pdbx_strand_id
1 'polypeptide(L)'
;MPRLSLKTDSSFYRKIAMGAIGVRAVCADLASYGHDLVELERGSSESKIWKDVKRKRVRIPDLVCKKCGTRIECRAKNRPELSMSHTATVAERSWDYGMVDSDWIAFPICQPVKDKEEEWSSGQIKNFASYWNERNWILWHKAGKINYFTVNAFRSVPSDKSSTKGVTEGSETSITWSAIFSTRNGRVKQVSDEGIKVIRNSDNRPYTWKIKPGQMSRVIPGQIVEECQILASGMPILTDKDLTCPGTLPDGLIQRLLDSRERTQRFTGIKLAKLHGFTDYREKVHEVVDDREEDIYVRLEGASYLSSICEVSTKTQFMPFLSDADLQNRLEAVITLGETETEESTEILGDILNDPSQAGFMRSASAWSLGKIGTERAQKLLVNAFTDINKDLREDALENIITLGNTSLNVLLDGIRRNDEDIAAGCAEAIRQCDFIPISALENLASYLERNGQDEVSSRWIVWLLGQMPIEPLVPAIARLQDSKPELHYAMSVLWSFVNSWISKHWEMGPWLKEYINDE
;
A
#
# COMPACT_ATOMS: atom_id res chain seq x y z
N MET A 1 1.46 -34.36 -16.64
CA MET A 1 1.04 -33.12 -15.97
C MET A 1 2.24 -32.21 -15.85
N PRO A 2 2.18 -30.94 -16.30
CA PRO A 2 3.28 -30.01 -16.08
C PRO A 2 3.39 -29.73 -14.59
N ARG A 3 4.60 -29.90 -14.02
CA ARG A 3 4.90 -29.49 -12.65
C ARG A 3 4.78 -27.97 -12.57
N LEU A 4 3.72 -27.47 -11.92
CA LEU A 4 3.62 -26.10 -11.43
C LEU A 4 4.76 -25.90 -10.42
N SER A 5 5.94 -25.43 -10.86
CA SER A 5 6.92 -24.93 -9.92
C SER A 5 6.40 -23.60 -9.40
N LEU A 6 5.72 -23.63 -8.27
CA LEU A 6 5.36 -22.44 -7.51
C LEU A 6 6.64 -21.64 -7.28
N LYS A 7 6.67 -20.40 -7.77
CA LYS A 7 7.59 -19.39 -7.22
C LYS A 7 7.39 -19.40 -5.70
N THR A 8 8.47 -19.45 -4.93
CA THR A 8 8.35 -19.27 -3.48
C THR A 8 7.64 -17.95 -3.22
N ASP A 9 6.71 -17.94 -2.26
CA ASP A 9 5.86 -16.78 -1.97
C ASP A 9 6.67 -15.52 -1.67
N SER A 10 7.88 -15.69 -1.12
CA SER A 10 8.92 -14.68 -0.93
C SER A 10 9.28 -13.91 -2.22
N SER A 11 9.47 -14.61 -3.34
CA SER A 11 9.84 -13.99 -4.62
C SER A 11 8.70 -13.20 -5.26
N PHE A 12 7.45 -13.60 -4.97
CA PHE A 12 6.26 -12.90 -5.41
C PHE A 12 6.05 -11.64 -4.57
N TYR A 13 6.11 -11.76 -3.23
CA TYR A 13 5.99 -10.63 -2.31
C TYR A 13 7.01 -9.53 -2.61
N ARG A 14 8.28 -9.89 -2.87
CA ARG A 14 9.33 -8.93 -3.26
C ARG A 14 8.95 -8.07 -4.46
N LYS A 15 8.24 -8.64 -5.44
CA LYS A 15 7.79 -7.88 -6.61
C LYS A 15 6.67 -6.92 -6.28
N ILE A 16 5.73 -7.33 -5.43
CA ILE A 16 4.65 -6.47 -4.95
C ILE A 16 5.22 -5.31 -4.13
N ALA A 17 6.08 -5.61 -3.15
CA ALA A 17 6.73 -4.59 -2.32
C ALA A 17 7.55 -3.59 -3.16
N MET A 18 8.31 -4.07 -4.15
CA MET A 18 9.03 -3.20 -5.08
C MET A 18 8.09 -2.33 -5.91
N GLY A 19 6.95 -2.86 -6.36
CA GLY A 19 5.92 -2.10 -7.08
C GLY A 19 5.36 -0.97 -6.22
N ALA A 20 4.91 -1.29 -5.01
CA ALA A 20 4.39 -0.35 -4.02
C ALA A 20 5.36 0.79 -3.69
N ILE A 21 6.64 0.47 -3.51
CA ILE A 21 7.70 1.46 -3.24
C ILE A 21 7.96 2.32 -4.48
N GLY A 22 7.92 1.72 -5.67
CA GLY A 22 8.01 2.45 -6.94
C GLY A 22 6.88 3.47 -7.09
N VAL A 23 5.62 3.07 -6.83
CA VAL A 23 4.45 3.96 -6.89
C VAL A 23 4.60 5.13 -5.91
N ARG A 24 4.98 4.86 -4.65
CA ARG A 24 5.24 5.91 -3.65
C ARG A 24 6.36 6.87 -4.08
N ALA A 25 7.43 6.35 -4.68
CA ALA A 25 8.51 7.16 -5.19
C ALA A 25 8.06 8.05 -6.38
N VAL A 26 7.20 7.54 -7.26
CA VAL A 26 6.61 8.31 -8.37
C VAL A 26 5.72 9.43 -7.83
N CYS A 27 4.90 9.16 -6.81
CA CYS A 27 4.10 10.19 -6.16
C CYS A 27 4.98 11.31 -5.58
N ALA A 28 6.02 10.95 -4.83
CA ALA A 28 6.93 11.92 -4.24
C ALA A 28 7.71 12.74 -5.29
N ASP A 29 8.16 12.11 -6.37
CA ASP A 29 8.88 12.78 -7.45
C ASP A 29 7.98 13.78 -8.20
N LEU A 30 6.79 13.35 -8.63
CA LEU A 30 5.85 14.21 -9.36
C LEU A 30 5.20 15.29 -8.49
N ALA A 31 5.12 15.11 -7.17
CA ALA A 31 4.74 16.18 -6.25
C ALA A 31 5.70 17.38 -6.33
N SER A 32 7.00 17.15 -6.57
CA SER A 32 7.98 18.23 -6.77
C SER A 32 7.73 19.04 -8.06
N TYR A 33 6.99 18.47 -9.01
CA TYR A 33 6.52 19.13 -10.23
C TYR A 33 5.08 19.70 -10.09
N GLY A 34 4.52 19.72 -8.88
CA GLY A 34 3.23 20.32 -8.56
C GLY A 34 2.01 19.39 -8.69
N HIS A 35 2.21 18.12 -9.04
CA HIS A 35 1.11 17.14 -9.12
C HIS A 35 0.57 16.80 -7.73
N ASP A 36 -0.70 16.40 -7.71
CA ASP A 36 -1.38 15.83 -6.54
C ASP A 36 -1.95 14.49 -6.96
N LEU A 37 -1.21 13.42 -6.67
CA LEU A 37 -1.45 12.08 -7.20
C LEU A 37 -2.19 11.23 -6.19
N VAL A 38 -3.18 10.50 -6.69
CA VAL A 38 -3.93 9.50 -5.95
C VAL A 38 -3.93 8.18 -6.72
N GLU A 39 -4.16 7.08 -6.00
CA GLU A 39 -4.31 5.77 -6.62
C GLU A 39 -5.53 5.73 -7.55
N LEU A 40 -5.30 5.21 -8.75
CA LEU A 40 -6.32 4.86 -9.71
C LEU A 40 -6.52 3.33 -9.74
N GLU A 41 -5.44 2.53 -9.72
CA GLU A 41 -5.50 1.10 -9.34
C GLU A 41 -5.41 0.99 -7.81
N ARG A 42 -6.47 0.50 -7.17
CA ARG A 42 -6.59 0.39 -5.71
C ARG A 42 -5.53 -0.54 -5.12
N GLY A 43 -4.77 -0.03 -4.14
CA GLY A 43 -3.70 -0.75 -3.46
C GLY A 43 -2.40 -0.83 -4.26
N SER A 44 -2.22 0.00 -5.30
CA SER A 44 -0.99 0.05 -6.11
C SER A 44 0.25 0.49 -5.30
N SER A 45 0.05 1.24 -4.21
CA SER A 45 1.09 1.68 -3.27
C SER A 45 1.26 0.76 -2.05
N GLU A 46 0.48 -0.32 -1.97
CA GLU A 46 0.40 -1.24 -0.83
C GLU A 46 0.90 -2.65 -1.17
N SER A 47 1.27 -3.41 -0.15
CA SER A 47 1.73 -4.79 -0.29
C SER A 47 0.67 -5.85 0.02
N LYS A 48 -0.51 -5.44 0.51
CA LYS A 48 -1.58 -6.38 0.90
C LYS A 48 -2.26 -6.97 -0.34
N ILE A 49 -2.39 -8.29 -0.35
CA ILE A 49 -3.02 -9.04 -1.44
C ILE A 49 -3.74 -10.28 -0.90
N TRP A 50 -5.02 -10.44 -1.26
CA TRP A 50 -5.76 -11.68 -1.10
C TRP A 50 -5.44 -12.65 -2.24
N LYS A 51 -4.28 -13.30 -2.14
CA LYS A 51 -3.65 -14.08 -3.24
C LYS A 51 -4.57 -15.14 -3.86
N ASP A 52 -5.42 -15.78 -3.06
CA ASP A 52 -6.27 -16.88 -3.51
C ASP A 52 -7.55 -16.42 -4.23
N VAL A 53 -7.88 -15.13 -4.15
CA VAL A 53 -9.12 -14.56 -4.69
C VAL A 53 -8.86 -13.44 -5.70
N LYS A 54 -7.95 -12.50 -5.39
CA LYS A 54 -7.67 -11.34 -6.24
C LYS A 54 -6.82 -11.76 -7.45
N ARG A 55 -7.45 -11.79 -8.63
CA ARG A 55 -6.77 -11.96 -9.92
C ARG A 55 -6.60 -10.59 -10.58
N LYS A 56 -5.40 -10.23 -11.05
CA LYS A 56 -5.22 -9.02 -11.88
C LYS A 56 -5.98 -9.20 -13.21
N ARG A 57 -7.22 -8.72 -13.32
CA ARG A 57 -8.05 -8.83 -14.54
C ARG A 57 -8.10 -7.52 -15.34
N VAL A 58 -8.10 -6.37 -14.69
CA VAL A 58 -8.12 -5.07 -15.36
C VAL A 58 -6.79 -4.37 -15.12
N ARG A 59 -6.05 -4.07 -16.19
CA ARG A 59 -4.89 -3.17 -16.12
C ARG A 59 -5.41 -1.74 -16.24
N ILE A 60 -5.46 -1.04 -15.11
CA ILE A 60 -5.75 0.38 -15.00
C ILE A 60 -4.41 1.05 -14.68
N PRO A 61 -4.09 2.23 -15.20
CA PRO A 61 -2.91 2.96 -14.73
C PRO A 61 -2.91 3.06 -13.20
N ASP A 62 -1.75 2.89 -12.57
CA ASP A 62 -1.64 2.92 -11.10
C ASP A 62 -2.16 4.23 -10.48
N LEU A 63 -1.93 5.37 -11.13
CA LEU A 63 -2.13 6.71 -10.55
C LEU A 63 -2.90 7.66 -11.49
N VAL A 64 -3.57 8.64 -10.88
CA VAL A 64 -4.11 9.82 -11.57
C VAL A 64 -3.80 11.10 -10.78
N CYS A 65 -3.47 12.18 -11.48
CA CYS A 65 -3.35 13.50 -10.87
C CYS A 65 -4.72 14.15 -10.70
N LYS A 66 -5.12 14.44 -9.45
CA LYS A 66 -6.35 15.14 -9.12
C LYS A 66 -6.42 16.51 -9.79
N LYS A 67 -5.29 17.21 -9.89
CA LYS A 67 -5.22 18.56 -10.46
C LYS A 67 -5.42 18.58 -11.96
N CYS A 68 -4.66 17.81 -12.74
CA CYS A 68 -4.64 17.92 -14.20
C CYS A 68 -5.21 16.70 -14.95
N GLY A 69 -5.55 15.62 -14.24
CA GLY A 69 -6.11 14.40 -14.83
C GLY A 69 -5.09 13.50 -15.53
N THR A 70 -3.79 13.81 -15.46
CA THR A 70 -2.74 12.94 -16.03
C THR A 70 -2.75 11.59 -15.35
N ARG A 71 -2.86 10.51 -16.13
CA ARG A 71 -2.78 9.14 -15.64
C ARG A 71 -1.36 8.59 -15.81
N ILE A 72 -0.87 7.87 -14.82
CA ILE A 72 0.51 7.37 -14.78
C ILE A 72 0.49 5.89 -14.38
N GLU A 73 1.16 5.06 -15.17
CA GLU A 73 1.50 3.68 -14.85
C GLU A 73 2.92 3.59 -14.30
N CYS A 74 3.10 2.93 -13.15
CA CYS A 74 4.40 2.70 -12.54
C CYS A 74 4.96 1.33 -12.95
N ARG A 75 6.13 1.35 -13.61
CA ARG A 75 6.87 0.15 -14.00
C ARG A 75 8.15 0.05 -13.21
N ALA A 76 8.04 -0.21 -11.90
CA ALA A 76 9.19 -0.40 -11.02
C ALA A 76 10.10 -1.54 -11.47
N LYS A 77 11.41 -1.31 -11.46
CA LYS A 77 12.45 -2.29 -11.85
C LYS A 77 13.53 -2.40 -10.80
N ASN A 78 14.20 -3.54 -10.75
CA ASN A 78 15.39 -3.73 -9.90
C ASN A 78 16.72 -3.43 -10.62
N ARG A 79 16.66 -3.08 -11.91
CA ARG A 79 17.81 -2.73 -12.75
C ARG A 79 17.41 -1.67 -13.78
N PRO A 80 18.34 -0.80 -14.22
CA PRO A 80 18.06 0.21 -15.24
C PRO A 80 17.74 -0.42 -16.60
N GLU A 81 16.46 -0.67 -16.86
CA GLU A 81 15.96 -1.22 -18.12
C GLU A 81 14.56 -0.71 -18.45
N LEU A 82 14.25 -0.62 -19.74
CA LEU A 82 12.90 -0.37 -20.24
C LEU A 82 12.32 -1.70 -20.70
N SER A 83 11.74 -2.46 -19.76
CA SER A 83 11.15 -3.78 -20.02
C SER A 83 9.68 -3.83 -19.60
N MET A 84 8.85 -4.57 -20.33
CA MET A 84 7.45 -4.80 -19.96
C MET A 84 7.02 -6.24 -20.28
N SER A 85 6.07 -6.76 -19.50
CA SER A 85 5.39 -8.03 -19.78
C SER A 85 4.38 -7.80 -20.91
N HIS A 86 4.43 -8.63 -21.94
CA HIS A 86 3.55 -8.54 -23.10
C HIS A 86 3.14 -9.92 -23.63
N THR A 87 1.91 -9.98 -24.11
CA THR A 87 1.39 -11.11 -24.87
C THR A 87 0.66 -10.57 -26.10
N ALA A 88 0.98 -11.10 -27.28
CA ALA A 88 0.31 -10.73 -28.53
C ALA A 88 -1.03 -11.47 -28.74
N THR A 89 -1.25 -12.57 -28.02
CA THR A 89 -2.42 -13.46 -28.20
C THR A 89 -3.55 -13.22 -27.19
N VAL A 90 -3.27 -12.52 -26.08
CA VAL A 90 -4.24 -12.22 -25.02
C VAL A 90 -4.22 -10.73 -24.82
N ALA A 91 -5.25 -10.04 -25.32
CA ALA A 91 -5.32 -8.59 -25.35
C ALA A 91 -5.16 -8.00 -23.94
N GLU A 92 -5.80 -8.58 -22.92
CA GLU A 92 -5.74 -8.11 -21.52
C GLU A 92 -4.34 -8.19 -20.91
N ARG A 93 -3.42 -8.92 -21.55
CA ARG A 93 -2.02 -9.06 -21.13
C ARG A 93 -1.05 -8.28 -22.02
N SER A 94 -1.54 -7.48 -22.97
CA SER A 94 -0.70 -6.53 -23.69
C SER A 94 -0.12 -5.51 -22.71
N TRP A 95 1.08 -4.99 -22.99
CA TRP A 95 1.80 -4.13 -22.06
C TRP A 95 1.07 -2.79 -21.84
N ASP A 96 0.28 -2.38 -22.83
CA ASP A 96 -0.47 -1.14 -22.94
C ASP A 96 -1.99 -1.32 -22.80
N TYR A 97 -2.46 -2.51 -22.40
CA TYR A 97 -3.89 -2.75 -22.23
C TYR A 97 -4.49 -1.73 -21.26
N GLY A 98 -5.58 -1.08 -21.67
CA GLY A 98 -6.25 -0.06 -20.88
C GLY A 98 -5.53 1.30 -20.84
N MET A 99 -4.40 1.48 -21.53
CA MET A 99 -3.69 2.76 -21.61
C MET A 99 -3.89 3.45 -22.97
N VAL A 100 -3.95 4.78 -22.94
CA VAL A 100 -4.06 5.65 -24.11
C VAL A 100 -2.75 6.40 -24.35
N ASP A 101 -2.58 6.97 -25.54
CA ASP A 101 -1.35 7.62 -25.99
C ASP A 101 -0.82 8.72 -25.06
N SER A 102 -1.72 9.44 -24.39
CA SER A 102 -1.40 10.54 -23.47
C SER A 102 -1.00 10.07 -22.07
N ASP A 103 -1.23 8.82 -21.70
CA ASP A 103 -0.85 8.31 -20.39
C ASP A 103 0.66 8.25 -20.25
N TRP A 104 1.14 8.38 -19.01
CA TRP A 104 2.56 8.35 -18.70
C TRP A 104 2.97 6.99 -18.16
N ILE A 105 4.21 6.60 -18.44
CA ILE A 105 4.84 5.41 -17.87
C ILE A 105 6.10 5.86 -17.12
N ALA A 106 6.11 5.60 -15.82
CA ALA A 106 7.23 5.90 -14.95
C ALA A 106 8.10 4.65 -14.74
N PHE A 107 9.42 4.80 -14.82
CA PHE A 107 10.38 3.72 -14.56
C PHE A 107 11.27 4.05 -13.35
N PRO A 108 10.77 3.90 -12.11
CA PRO A 108 11.62 3.98 -10.94
C PRO A 108 12.48 2.71 -10.83
N ILE A 109 13.78 2.91 -10.58
CA ILE A 109 14.68 1.81 -10.26
C ILE A 109 14.69 1.66 -8.74
N CYS A 110 14.35 0.49 -8.24
CA CYS A 110 14.29 0.17 -6.81
C CYS A 110 15.36 -0.87 -6.48
N GLN A 111 16.20 -0.58 -5.50
CA GLN A 111 17.28 -1.47 -5.07
C GLN A 111 17.08 -1.91 -3.62
N PRO A 112 17.51 -3.13 -3.26
CA PRO A 112 17.59 -3.52 -1.86
C PRO A 112 18.70 -2.71 -1.19
N VAL A 113 18.46 -2.22 0.03
CA VAL A 113 19.46 -1.49 0.81
C VAL A 113 20.57 -2.48 1.23
N LYS A 114 21.81 -2.28 0.76
CA LYS A 114 22.90 -3.27 0.86
C LYS A 114 23.67 -3.28 2.19
N ASP A 115 23.77 -2.13 2.86
CA ASP A 115 24.64 -1.94 4.05
C ASP A 115 23.87 -1.86 5.37
N LYS A 116 22.57 -2.16 5.34
CA LYS A 116 21.65 -1.94 6.47
C LYS A 116 20.66 -3.10 6.55
N GLU A 117 21.08 -4.22 7.12
CA GLU A 117 20.14 -5.16 7.76
C GLU A 117 19.39 -4.49 8.93
N GLU A 118 19.84 -3.32 9.42
CA GLU A 118 19.35 -2.70 10.65
C GLU A 118 18.78 -1.26 10.54
N GLU A 119 18.77 -0.61 9.36
CA GLU A 119 18.24 0.77 9.25
C GLU A 119 17.10 0.94 8.25
N TRP A 120 15.95 1.22 8.85
CA TRP A 120 14.63 1.58 8.34
C TRP A 120 14.59 2.70 7.30
N SER A 121 13.68 2.58 6.31
CA SER A 121 13.21 3.73 5.52
C SER A 121 11.71 3.71 5.31
N SER A 122 11.15 4.90 5.14
CA SER A 122 9.74 5.27 5.15
C SER A 122 8.95 4.76 3.94
N GLY A 123 8.71 3.46 3.93
CA GLY A 123 7.54 2.82 3.29
C GLY A 123 6.61 2.19 4.33
N GLN A 124 6.57 2.77 5.54
CA GLN A 124 5.94 2.31 6.79
C GLN A 124 5.67 0.79 6.86
N ILE A 125 6.65 0.06 7.37
CA ILE A 125 6.40 -1.13 8.21
C ILE A 125 7.18 -0.97 9.52
N LYS A 126 7.33 0.23 10.12
CA LYS A 126 7.74 0.29 11.53
C LYS A 126 6.55 -0.21 12.35
N ASN A 127 6.74 -1.33 13.04
CA ASN A 127 5.80 -1.98 13.96
C ASN A 127 4.55 -2.65 13.35
N PHE A 128 4.67 -3.38 12.24
CA PHE A 128 3.58 -4.24 11.74
C PHE A 128 4.09 -5.55 11.17
N ALA A 129 3.31 -6.61 11.39
CA ALA A 129 3.59 -7.96 10.94
C ALA A 129 3.69 -8.00 9.41
N SER A 130 4.71 -8.70 8.90
CA SER A 130 4.66 -9.23 7.54
C SER A 130 3.71 -10.43 7.59
N TYR A 131 2.69 -10.47 6.72
CA TYR A 131 1.72 -11.57 6.54
C TYR A 131 2.33 -12.93 6.13
N TRP A 132 3.63 -13.14 6.34
CA TRP A 132 4.36 -14.32 5.91
C TRP A 132 5.41 -14.71 6.95
N ASN A 133 5.37 -15.97 7.40
CA ASN A 133 6.28 -16.61 8.35
C ASN A 133 7.73 -16.77 7.84
N GLU A 134 8.19 -15.94 6.90
CA GLU A 134 9.59 -15.84 6.51
C GLU A 134 10.20 -14.55 7.06
N ARG A 135 11.25 -14.68 7.88
CA ARG A 135 12.05 -13.59 8.47
C ARG A 135 12.91 -12.82 7.45
N ASN A 136 12.47 -12.70 6.19
CA ASN A 136 13.24 -12.04 5.13
C ASN A 136 12.71 -10.62 4.88
N TRP A 137 13.10 -9.70 5.76
CA TRP A 137 12.75 -8.28 5.68
C TRP A 137 13.75 -7.56 4.77
N ILE A 138 13.36 -7.27 3.53
CA ILE A 138 14.21 -6.49 2.61
C ILE A 138 13.67 -5.10 2.47
N LEU A 139 14.46 -4.14 2.93
CA LEU A 139 14.22 -2.74 2.68
C LEU A 139 14.59 -2.41 1.24
N TRP A 140 13.63 -1.84 0.50
CA TRP A 140 13.87 -1.30 -0.82
C TRP A 140 13.88 0.22 -0.78
N HIS A 141 14.66 0.82 -1.65
CA HIS A 141 14.64 2.26 -1.87
C HIS A 141 14.70 2.57 -3.37
N LYS A 142 14.17 3.74 -3.76
CA LYS A 142 14.35 4.27 -5.11
C LYS A 142 15.80 4.72 -5.29
N ALA A 143 16.42 4.29 -6.40
CA ALA A 143 17.77 4.62 -6.81
C ALA A 143 17.73 5.64 -7.97
N GLY A 144 18.43 6.75 -7.79
CA GLY A 144 18.64 7.76 -8.85
C GLY A 144 17.38 8.46 -9.34
N LYS A 145 17.41 8.88 -10.62
CA LYS A 145 16.34 9.59 -11.32
C LYS A 145 15.28 8.63 -11.87
N ILE A 146 14.01 9.01 -11.72
CA ILE A 146 12.88 8.34 -12.38
C ILE A 146 12.77 8.88 -13.81
N ASN A 147 12.59 7.98 -14.77
CA ASN A 147 12.41 8.36 -16.18
C ASN A 147 10.96 8.18 -16.59
N TYR A 148 10.42 9.17 -17.30
CA TYR A 148 9.01 9.23 -17.68
C TYR A 148 8.86 9.30 -19.19
N PHE A 149 7.83 8.62 -19.69
CA PHE A 149 7.52 8.48 -21.10
C PHE A 149 6.02 8.60 -21.30
N THR A 150 5.58 8.97 -22.49
CA THR A 150 4.19 8.74 -22.88
C THR A 150 4.03 7.32 -23.44
N VAL A 151 2.82 6.77 -23.38
CA VAL A 151 2.50 5.51 -24.08
C VAL A 151 2.74 5.64 -25.58
N ASN A 152 2.42 6.80 -26.18
CA ASN A 152 2.72 7.08 -27.58
C ASN A 152 4.22 6.94 -27.91
N ALA A 153 5.10 7.36 -27.01
CA ALA A 153 6.55 7.22 -27.20
C ALA A 153 6.95 5.75 -27.39
N PHE A 154 6.38 4.84 -26.58
CA PHE A 154 6.60 3.41 -26.70
C PHE A 154 5.96 2.80 -27.95
N ARG A 155 4.76 3.26 -28.34
CA ARG A 155 4.10 2.81 -29.59
C ARG A 155 4.83 3.26 -30.84
N SER A 156 5.51 4.40 -30.78
CA SER A 156 6.24 4.97 -31.93
C SER A 156 7.54 4.22 -32.28
N VAL A 157 8.04 3.35 -31.40
CA VAL A 157 9.31 2.63 -31.59
C VAL A 157 9.10 1.12 -31.37
N PRO A 158 9.45 0.26 -32.34
CA PRO A 158 9.38 -1.18 -32.15
C PRO A 158 10.26 -1.65 -30.98
N SER A 159 9.81 -2.67 -30.24
CA SER A 159 10.63 -3.28 -29.18
C SER A 159 11.76 -4.14 -29.77
N ASP A 160 12.95 -4.13 -29.15
CA ASP A 160 14.18 -4.73 -29.69
C ASP A 160 14.29 -6.25 -29.53
N LYS A 161 13.78 -6.81 -28.41
CA LYS A 161 13.95 -8.23 -28.05
C LYS A 161 12.72 -8.78 -27.37
N SER A 162 12.37 -10.01 -27.73
CA SER A 162 11.36 -10.83 -27.06
C SER A 162 12.05 -12.04 -26.44
N SER A 163 12.17 -12.11 -25.12
CA SER A 163 12.62 -13.33 -24.43
C SER A 163 11.40 -13.99 -23.80
N THR A 164 11.07 -15.21 -24.23
CA THR A 164 10.05 -16.04 -23.59
C THR A 164 10.53 -16.35 -22.18
N LYS A 165 9.78 -15.92 -21.16
CA LYS A 165 10.07 -16.36 -19.79
C LYS A 165 9.96 -17.88 -19.74
N GLY A 166 10.82 -18.54 -18.95
CA GLY A 166 10.87 -20.00 -18.87
C GLY A 166 9.50 -20.60 -18.53
N VAL A 167 9.27 -21.87 -18.90
CA VAL A 167 7.98 -22.60 -18.82
C VAL A 167 7.30 -22.53 -17.43
N THR A 168 8.04 -22.15 -16.40
CA THR A 168 7.61 -21.99 -15.01
C THR A 168 7.07 -20.59 -14.64
N GLU A 169 7.21 -19.59 -15.51
CA GLU A 169 6.97 -18.18 -15.18
C GLU A 169 5.70 -17.56 -15.79
N GLY A 170 4.91 -18.35 -16.51
CA GLY A 170 3.75 -17.89 -17.29
C GLY A 170 4.14 -17.56 -18.74
N SER A 171 3.19 -17.73 -19.65
CA SER A 171 3.35 -17.59 -21.11
C SER A 171 3.59 -16.15 -21.61
N GLU A 172 3.97 -15.22 -20.72
CA GLU A 172 4.20 -13.82 -21.08
C GLU A 172 5.64 -13.60 -21.54
N THR A 173 5.78 -12.94 -22.69
CA THR A 173 7.08 -12.57 -23.25
C THR A 173 7.53 -11.25 -22.63
N SER A 174 8.80 -11.14 -22.26
CA SER A 174 9.37 -9.84 -21.89
C SER A 174 9.79 -9.11 -23.16
N ILE A 175 9.20 -7.94 -23.40
CA ILE A 175 9.63 -7.00 -24.44
C ILE A 175 10.50 -5.91 -23.83
N THR A 176 11.44 -5.39 -24.63
CA THR A 176 12.44 -4.41 -24.17
C THR A 176 12.69 -3.33 -25.21
N TRP A 177 13.02 -2.12 -24.75
CA TRP A 177 13.49 -1.02 -25.58
C TRP A 177 14.88 -0.57 -25.12
N SER A 178 15.79 -0.36 -26.08
CA SER A 178 17.16 0.00 -25.80
C SER A 178 17.25 1.46 -25.38
N ALA A 179 17.76 1.67 -24.17
CA ALA A 179 18.19 2.96 -23.66
C ALA A 179 19.56 2.82 -22.98
N ILE A 180 20.29 3.92 -22.90
CA ILE A 180 21.55 4.03 -22.17
C ILE A 180 21.27 4.79 -20.88
N PHE A 181 21.48 4.13 -19.76
CA PHE A 181 21.32 4.72 -18.44
C PHE A 181 22.67 5.18 -17.90
N SER A 182 22.67 6.34 -17.25
CA SER A 182 23.75 6.73 -16.37
C SER A 182 23.80 5.79 -15.18
N THR A 183 25.01 5.52 -14.74
CA THR A 183 25.34 4.63 -13.61
C THR A 183 26.05 5.41 -12.52
N ARG A 184 25.93 6.74 -12.55
CA ARG A 184 26.61 7.69 -11.66
C ARG A 184 26.05 9.10 -11.78
N ASN A 185 26.19 9.87 -10.71
CA ASN A 185 25.99 11.31 -10.74
C ASN A 185 27.19 12.01 -11.39
N GLY A 186 26.95 13.01 -12.23
CA GLY A 186 28.03 13.69 -12.96
C GLY A 186 27.57 14.89 -13.77
N ARG A 187 28.50 15.46 -14.53
CA ARG A 187 28.23 16.50 -15.51
C ARG A 187 28.60 16.04 -16.92
N VAL A 188 27.71 16.25 -17.88
CA VAL A 188 27.97 15.95 -19.29
C VAL A 188 29.04 16.92 -19.80
N LYS A 189 30.21 16.40 -20.17
CA LYS A 189 31.29 17.19 -20.77
C LYS A 189 31.10 17.35 -22.27
N GLN A 190 30.65 16.30 -22.94
CA GLN A 190 30.61 16.25 -24.39
C GLN A 190 29.54 15.27 -24.86
N VAL A 191 28.85 15.63 -25.93
CA VAL A 191 28.00 14.76 -26.74
C VAL A 191 28.52 14.85 -28.17
N SER A 192 28.91 13.72 -28.75
CA SER A 192 29.49 13.63 -30.10
C SER A 192 29.26 12.25 -30.69
N ASP A 193 29.71 12.01 -31.91
CA ASP A 193 29.65 10.70 -32.57
C ASP A 193 30.42 9.61 -31.80
N GLU A 194 31.43 9.98 -31.02
CA GLU A 194 32.15 9.07 -30.11
C GLU A 194 31.31 8.59 -28.92
N GLY A 195 30.19 9.27 -28.64
CA GLY A 195 29.28 9.00 -27.54
C GLY A 195 29.08 10.18 -26.58
N ILE A 196 28.49 9.87 -25.43
CA ILE A 196 28.18 10.80 -24.35
C ILE A 196 29.25 10.65 -23.27
N LYS A 197 29.97 11.72 -22.96
CA LYS A 197 31.02 11.74 -21.94
C LYS A 197 30.54 12.47 -20.69
N VAL A 198 30.49 11.78 -19.55
CA VAL A 198 30.11 12.33 -18.24
C VAL A 198 31.32 12.33 -17.31
N ILE A 199 31.58 13.45 -16.66
CA ILE A 199 32.56 13.58 -15.58
C ILE A 199 31.84 13.30 -14.27
N ARG A 200 32.27 12.27 -13.54
CA ARG A 200 31.67 11.91 -12.26
C ARG A 200 31.98 12.95 -11.19
N ASN A 201 30.98 13.32 -10.39
CA ASN A 201 31.13 14.38 -9.39
C ASN A 201 32.10 14.03 -8.24
N SER A 202 32.19 12.76 -7.86
CA SER A 202 32.95 12.33 -6.68
C SER A 202 34.47 12.40 -6.84
N ASP A 203 34.98 12.20 -8.06
CA ASP A 203 36.42 12.06 -8.32
C ASP A 203 36.87 12.58 -9.69
N ASN A 204 36.01 13.31 -10.40
CA ASN A 204 36.26 13.86 -11.72
C ASN A 204 36.68 12.82 -12.79
N ARG A 205 36.44 11.52 -12.56
CA ARG A 205 36.75 10.49 -13.55
C ARG A 205 35.80 10.59 -14.76
N PRO A 206 36.32 10.61 -16.00
CA PRO A 206 35.50 10.61 -17.19
C PRO A 206 34.97 9.21 -17.49
N TYR A 207 33.71 9.15 -17.94
CA TYR A 207 33.07 7.94 -18.43
C TYR A 207 32.36 8.24 -19.74
N THR A 208 32.47 7.33 -20.71
CA THR A 208 31.89 7.50 -22.04
C THR A 208 30.94 6.34 -22.34
N TRP A 209 29.75 6.67 -22.82
CA TRP A 209 28.78 5.71 -23.34
C TRP A 209 28.61 5.92 -24.84
N LYS A 210 28.78 4.87 -25.62
CA LYS A 210 28.54 4.90 -27.07
C LYS A 210 27.04 4.89 -27.35
N ILE A 211 26.55 5.87 -28.11
CA ILE A 211 25.16 5.91 -28.58
C ILE A 211 24.98 4.78 -29.60
N LYS A 212 23.94 3.95 -29.42
CA LYS A 212 23.66 2.84 -30.34
C LYS A 212 22.87 3.33 -31.56
N PRO A 213 22.92 2.60 -32.69
CA PRO A 213 22.05 2.90 -33.84
C PRO A 213 20.57 3.00 -33.43
N GLY A 214 19.86 3.98 -33.98
CA GLY A 214 18.46 4.26 -33.65
C GLY A 214 18.22 5.01 -32.34
N GLN A 215 19.27 5.34 -31.57
CA GLN A 215 19.16 6.17 -30.38
C GLN A 215 19.61 7.60 -30.65
N MET A 216 19.02 8.54 -29.89
CA MET A 216 19.47 9.94 -29.84
C MET A 216 19.90 10.30 -28.43
N SER A 217 20.84 11.24 -28.30
CA SER A 217 21.19 11.82 -27.01
C SER A 217 19.95 12.48 -26.39
N ARG A 218 19.76 12.28 -25.10
CA ARG A 218 18.71 12.88 -24.27
C ARG A 218 19.27 13.86 -23.25
N VAL A 219 20.57 14.13 -23.37
CA VAL A 219 21.30 15.10 -22.55
C VAL A 219 22.13 16.03 -23.43
N ILE A 220 22.46 17.18 -22.87
CA ILE A 220 23.28 18.22 -23.53
C ILE A 220 24.58 18.48 -22.76
N PRO A 221 25.64 18.96 -23.41
CA PRO A 221 26.86 19.40 -22.72
C PRO A 221 26.54 20.43 -21.61
N GLY A 222 27.21 20.28 -20.46
CA GLY A 222 27.01 21.12 -19.26
C GLY A 222 25.91 20.63 -18.31
N GLN A 223 24.99 19.78 -18.77
CA GLN A 223 23.89 19.25 -17.96
C GLN A 223 24.41 18.39 -16.80
N ILE A 224 23.81 18.56 -15.63
CA ILE A 224 23.99 17.66 -14.49
C ILE A 224 23.12 16.42 -14.73
N VAL A 225 23.73 15.24 -14.59
CA VAL A 225 23.05 13.96 -14.73
C VAL A 225 23.12 13.18 -13.43
N GLU A 226 22.03 12.47 -13.14
CA GLU A 226 21.91 11.61 -11.98
C GLU A 226 22.13 10.14 -12.37
N GLU A 227 22.43 9.30 -11.38
CA GLU A 227 22.35 7.85 -11.54
C GLU A 227 20.95 7.45 -12.02
N CYS A 228 20.86 6.39 -12.82
CA CYS A 228 19.63 5.91 -13.46
C CYS A 228 18.96 6.91 -14.42
N GLN A 229 19.48 8.10 -14.66
CA GLN A 229 18.98 8.97 -15.72
C GLN A 229 19.33 8.40 -17.11
N ILE A 230 18.38 8.41 -18.04
CA ILE A 230 18.66 8.02 -19.41
C ILE A 230 19.48 9.10 -20.12
N LEU A 231 20.62 8.69 -20.66
CA LEU A 231 21.54 9.49 -21.46
C LEU A 231 21.19 9.45 -22.95
N ALA A 232 20.76 8.30 -23.47
CA ALA A 232 20.34 8.14 -24.85
C ALA A 232 19.20 7.13 -25.00
N SER A 233 18.25 7.40 -25.89
CA SER A 233 17.09 6.52 -26.16
C SER A 233 16.56 6.76 -27.55
N GLY A 234 16.03 5.71 -28.20
CA GLY A 234 15.27 5.84 -29.44
C GLY A 234 13.92 6.52 -29.23
N MET A 235 13.32 6.36 -28.05
CA MET A 235 12.04 6.97 -27.69
C MET A 235 12.24 8.37 -27.10
N PRO A 236 11.34 9.33 -27.38
CA PRO A 236 11.31 10.60 -26.68
C PRO A 236 11.03 10.38 -25.18
N ILE A 237 11.66 11.20 -24.34
CA ILE A 237 11.54 11.15 -22.88
C ILE A 237 10.91 12.47 -22.45
N LEU A 238 10.01 12.41 -21.46
CA LEU A 238 9.46 13.63 -20.86
C LEU A 238 10.56 14.39 -20.12
N THR A 239 10.70 15.66 -20.45
CA THR A 239 11.64 16.59 -19.80
C THR A 239 11.05 17.14 -18.52
N ASP A 240 11.88 17.72 -17.65
CA ASP A 240 11.43 18.39 -16.42
C ASP A 240 10.35 19.47 -16.69
N LYS A 241 10.38 20.11 -17.87
CA LYS A 241 9.32 21.03 -18.31
C LYS A 241 8.01 20.30 -18.62
N ASP A 242 8.07 19.17 -19.31
CA ASP A 242 6.88 18.36 -19.64
C ASP A 242 6.24 17.75 -18.39
N LEU A 243 7.06 17.48 -17.36
CA LEU A 243 6.60 16.96 -16.07
C LEU A 243 5.86 18.00 -15.22
N THR A 244 6.01 19.29 -15.50
CA THR A 244 5.39 20.36 -14.71
C THR A 244 3.86 20.27 -14.79
N CYS A 245 3.21 20.14 -13.63
CA CYS A 245 1.76 20.08 -13.54
C CYS A 245 1.14 21.42 -13.96
N PRO A 246 0.15 21.43 -14.88
CA PRO A 246 -0.62 22.64 -15.19
C PRO A 246 -1.39 23.21 -14.00
N GLY A 247 -1.65 22.39 -12.97
CA GLY A 247 -2.36 22.79 -11.76
C GLY A 247 -3.88 22.91 -11.91
N THR A 248 -4.42 22.78 -13.12
CA THR A 248 -5.86 22.93 -13.42
C THR A 248 -6.39 21.74 -14.21
N LEU A 249 -7.62 21.33 -13.90
CA LEU A 249 -8.30 20.26 -14.60
C LEU A 249 -8.84 20.81 -15.92
N PRO A 250 -8.49 20.26 -17.09
CA PRO A 250 -8.97 20.78 -18.36
C PRO A 250 -10.50 20.75 -18.47
N ASP A 251 -11.09 21.83 -18.97
CA ASP A 251 -12.54 21.94 -19.14
C ASP A 251 -13.11 20.78 -19.97
N GLY A 252 -14.23 20.23 -19.50
CA GLY A 252 -14.90 19.08 -20.10
C GLY A 252 -14.11 17.78 -20.10
N LEU A 253 -12.98 17.68 -19.40
CA LEU A 253 -12.18 16.44 -19.36
C LEU A 253 -13.01 15.27 -18.82
N ILE A 254 -13.66 15.44 -17.67
CA ILE A 254 -14.45 14.36 -17.04
C ILE A 254 -15.55 13.87 -18.00
N GLN A 255 -16.28 14.77 -18.65
CA GLN A 255 -17.28 14.39 -19.66
C GLN A 255 -16.65 13.57 -20.80
N ARG A 256 -15.52 14.02 -21.36
CA ARG A 256 -14.81 13.26 -22.42
C ARG A 256 -14.35 11.89 -21.94
N LEU A 257 -13.91 11.77 -20.68
CA LEU A 257 -13.52 10.51 -20.06
C LEU A 257 -14.70 9.55 -19.93
N LEU A 258 -15.86 10.05 -19.47
CA LEU A 258 -17.11 9.28 -19.33
C LEU A 258 -17.70 8.84 -20.67
N ASP A 259 -17.52 9.63 -21.73
CA ASP A 259 -17.97 9.29 -23.09
C ASP A 259 -16.95 8.42 -23.87
N SER A 260 -15.79 8.13 -23.28
CA SER A 260 -14.76 7.32 -23.92
C SER A 260 -15.22 5.87 -24.12
N ARG A 261 -14.80 5.25 -25.23
CA ARG A 261 -14.97 3.81 -25.45
C ARG A 261 -14.08 2.97 -24.55
N GLU A 262 -12.98 3.54 -24.06
CA GLU A 262 -12.03 2.86 -23.17
C GLU A 262 -12.55 2.84 -21.73
N ARG A 263 -12.78 1.64 -21.18
CA ARG A 263 -13.32 1.45 -19.82
C ARG A 263 -12.46 2.12 -18.74
N THR A 264 -11.14 2.11 -18.89
CA THR A 264 -10.23 2.73 -17.92
C THR A 264 -10.35 4.25 -17.92
N GLN A 265 -10.70 4.86 -19.06
CA GLN A 265 -10.95 6.30 -19.15
C GLN A 265 -12.26 6.63 -18.44
N ARG A 266 -13.32 5.85 -18.63
CA ARG A 266 -14.58 6.00 -17.88
C ARG A 266 -14.36 5.85 -16.37
N PHE A 267 -13.63 4.82 -15.94
CA PHE A 267 -13.20 4.66 -14.54
C PHE A 267 -12.50 5.92 -14.01
N THR A 268 -11.56 6.47 -14.79
CA THR A 268 -10.84 7.71 -14.42
C THR A 268 -11.79 8.91 -14.32
N GLY A 269 -12.74 9.04 -15.25
CA GLY A 269 -13.74 10.10 -15.23
C GLY A 269 -14.58 10.07 -13.95
N ILE A 270 -15.06 8.90 -13.56
CA ILE A 270 -15.82 8.71 -12.31
C ILE A 270 -14.95 9.03 -11.10
N LYS A 271 -13.71 8.50 -11.04
CA LYS A 271 -12.77 8.77 -9.93
C LYS A 271 -12.50 10.26 -9.79
N LEU A 272 -12.27 10.99 -10.89
CA LEU A 272 -12.05 12.43 -10.87
C LEU A 272 -13.31 13.20 -10.44
N ALA A 273 -14.50 12.82 -10.94
CA ALA A 273 -15.76 13.42 -10.49
C ALA A 273 -15.93 13.26 -8.97
N LYS A 274 -15.62 12.07 -8.44
CA LYS A 274 -15.64 11.77 -7.01
C LYS A 274 -14.66 12.64 -6.22
N LEU A 275 -13.40 12.67 -6.62
CA LEU A 275 -12.34 13.41 -5.92
C LEU A 275 -12.60 14.93 -5.86
N HIS A 276 -13.30 15.47 -6.84
CA HIS A 276 -13.67 16.89 -6.92
C HIS A 276 -15.05 17.19 -6.32
N GLY A 277 -15.84 16.17 -5.96
CA GLY A 277 -17.20 16.35 -5.43
C GLY A 277 -18.17 16.92 -6.46
N PHE A 278 -17.95 16.69 -7.75
CA PHE A 278 -18.84 17.20 -8.79
C PHE A 278 -20.08 16.33 -8.92
N THR A 279 -21.25 16.89 -8.66
CA THR A 279 -22.54 16.17 -8.73
C THR A 279 -23.13 16.10 -10.14
N ASP A 280 -22.67 16.94 -11.06
CA ASP A 280 -23.25 17.12 -12.40
C ASP A 280 -23.25 15.84 -13.25
N TYR A 281 -22.39 14.87 -12.91
CA TYR A 281 -22.26 13.61 -13.62
C TYR A 281 -23.20 12.51 -13.10
N ARG A 282 -24.09 12.81 -12.14
CA ARG A 282 -24.99 11.84 -11.49
C ARG A 282 -25.73 10.95 -12.48
N GLU A 283 -26.43 11.53 -13.46
CA GLU A 283 -27.24 10.79 -14.42
C GLU A 283 -26.37 9.88 -15.30
N LYS A 284 -25.28 10.43 -15.84
CA LYS A 284 -24.34 9.69 -16.68
C LYS A 284 -23.69 8.52 -15.92
N VAL A 285 -23.31 8.72 -14.65
CA VAL A 285 -22.70 7.65 -13.84
C VAL A 285 -23.75 6.61 -13.46
N HIS A 286 -25.01 6.98 -13.26
CA HIS A 286 -26.10 6.02 -13.05
C HIS A 286 -26.27 5.10 -14.26
N GLU A 287 -26.25 5.62 -15.48
CA GLU A 287 -26.28 4.81 -16.71
C GLU A 287 -25.12 3.80 -16.76
N VAL A 288 -23.92 4.23 -16.36
CA VAL A 288 -22.72 3.37 -16.32
C VAL A 288 -22.87 2.24 -15.28
N VAL A 289 -23.44 2.52 -14.10
CA VAL A 289 -23.67 1.50 -13.07
C VAL A 289 -24.71 0.46 -13.50
N ASP A 290 -25.75 0.90 -14.21
CA ASP A 290 -26.85 0.04 -14.69
C ASP A 290 -26.48 -0.79 -15.92
N ASP A 291 -25.46 -0.38 -16.69
CA ASP A 291 -24.97 -1.13 -17.84
C ASP A 291 -24.32 -2.45 -17.40
N ARG A 292 -24.94 -3.58 -17.77
CA ARG A 292 -24.45 -4.93 -17.44
C ARG A 292 -23.25 -5.36 -18.28
N GLU A 293 -23.04 -4.74 -19.43
CA GLU A 293 -21.88 -5.00 -20.30
C GLU A 293 -20.66 -4.17 -19.87
N GLU A 294 -20.86 -3.18 -18.99
CA GLU A 294 -19.77 -2.42 -18.40
C GLU A 294 -18.96 -3.28 -17.41
N ASP A 295 -17.66 -3.01 -17.37
CA ASP A 295 -16.73 -3.65 -16.47
C ASP A 295 -17.08 -3.40 -15.00
N ILE A 296 -17.08 -4.47 -14.21
CA ILE A 296 -17.45 -4.47 -12.79
C ILE A 296 -16.68 -3.40 -11.98
N TYR A 297 -15.42 -3.12 -12.31
CA TYR A 297 -14.62 -2.12 -11.59
C TYR A 297 -15.11 -0.70 -11.87
N VAL A 298 -15.52 -0.42 -13.11
CA VAL A 298 -16.10 0.88 -13.50
C VAL A 298 -17.44 1.08 -12.80
N ARG A 299 -18.28 0.03 -12.78
CA ARG A 299 -19.58 0.04 -12.10
C ARG A 299 -19.43 0.22 -10.58
N LEU A 300 -18.46 -0.44 -9.96
CA LEU A 300 -18.15 -0.28 -8.53
C LEU A 300 -17.66 1.15 -8.20
N GLU A 301 -16.77 1.73 -9.02
CA GLU A 301 -16.38 3.13 -8.85
C GLU A 301 -17.57 4.08 -9.01
N GLY A 302 -18.48 3.78 -9.95
CA GLY A 302 -19.74 4.51 -10.13
C GLY A 302 -20.66 4.41 -8.91
N ALA A 303 -20.87 3.22 -8.37
CA ALA A 303 -21.64 2.98 -7.15
C ALA A 303 -21.05 3.76 -5.96
N SER A 304 -19.72 3.79 -5.84
CA SER A 304 -19.00 4.56 -4.82
C SER A 304 -19.23 6.07 -5.00
N TYR A 305 -19.11 6.60 -6.21
CA TYR A 305 -19.39 8.00 -6.53
C TYR A 305 -20.85 8.38 -6.21
N LEU A 306 -21.83 7.56 -6.64
CA LEU A 306 -23.24 7.83 -6.38
C LEU A 306 -23.56 7.85 -4.89
N SER A 307 -22.89 6.98 -4.11
CA SER A 307 -23.10 6.90 -2.67
C SER A 307 -22.45 8.06 -1.92
N SER A 308 -21.17 8.36 -2.22
CA SER A 308 -20.37 9.35 -1.49
C SER A 308 -20.64 10.80 -1.90
N ILE A 309 -20.99 11.05 -3.17
CA ILE A 309 -21.15 12.41 -3.72
C ILE A 309 -22.61 12.75 -4.00
N CYS A 310 -23.41 11.77 -4.45
CA CYS A 310 -24.80 12.01 -4.84
C CYS A 310 -25.81 11.56 -3.78
N GLU A 311 -25.34 11.13 -2.60
CA GLU A 311 -26.15 10.70 -1.45
C GLU A 311 -27.17 9.60 -1.78
N VAL A 312 -26.84 8.74 -2.74
CA VAL A 312 -27.64 7.55 -3.04
C VAL A 312 -27.34 6.47 -1.99
N SER A 313 -28.33 5.69 -1.57
CA SER A 313 -28.09 4.63 -0.57
C SER A 313 -26.98 3.67 -1.02
N THR A 314 -25.96 3.54 -0.18
CA THR A 314 -24.83 2.62 -0.33
C THR A 314 -25.35 1.19 -0.39
N LYS A 315 -26.32 0.83 0.46
CA LYS A 315 -26.92 -0.52 0.44
C LYS A 315 -27.55 -0.83 -0.92
N THR A 316 -28.34 0.10 -1.47
CA THR A 316 -28.96 -0.07 -2.79
C THR A 316 -27.90 -0.23 -3.89
N GLN A 317 -26.87 0.61 -3.88
CA GLN A 317 -25.82 0.59 -4.90
C GLN A 317 -24.92 -0.64 -4.80
N PHE A 318 -24.59 -1.13 -3.60
CA PHE A 318 -23.61 -2.21 -3.42
C PHE A 318 -24.21 -3.62 -3.36
N MET A 319 -25.50 -3.78 -3.04
CA MET A 319 -26.15 -5.09 -2.90
C MET A 319 -25.93 -6.03 -4.10
N PRO A 320 -26.04 -5.58 -5.38
CA PRO A 320 -25.82 -6.46 -6.53
C PRO A 320 -24.39 -7.03 -6.59
N PHE A 321 -23.40 -6.27 -6.14
CA PHE A 321 -21.98 -6.67 -6.17
C PHE A 321 -21.62 -7.56 -4.97
N LEU A 322 -22.19 -7.29 -3.79
CA LEU A 322 -22.00 -8.11 -2.60
C LEU A 322 -22.64 -9.50 -2.72
N SER A 323 -23.65 -9.63 -3.58
CA SER A 323 -24.36 -10.89 -3.88
C SER A 323 -23.90 -11.57 -5.18
N ASP A 324 -22.79 -11.10 -5.78
CA ASP A 324 -22.28 -11.64 -7.05
C ASP A 324 -21.82 -13.10 -6.89
N ALA A 325 -22.01 -13.91 -7.92
CA ALA A 325 -21.57 -15.30 -7.93
C ALA A 325 -20.03 -15.44 -7.96
N ASP A 326 -19.32 -14.48 -8.55
CA ASP A 326 -17.85 -14.43 -8.52
C ASP A 326 -17.37 -13.82 -7.18
N LEU A 327 -16.70 -14.65 -6.38
CA LEU A 327 -16.10 -14.24 -5.11
C LEU A 327 -15.13 -13.07 -5.24
N GLN A 328 -14.49 -12.92 -6.41
CA GLN A 328 -13.64 -11.78 -6.68
C GLN A 328 -14.43 -10.48 -6.78
N ASN A 329 -15.60 -10.49 -7.43
CA ASN A 329 -16.44 -9.30 -7.53
C ASN A 329 -16.94 -8.87 -6.15
N ARG A 330 -17.30 -9.84 -5.31
CA ARG A 330 -17.67 -9.59 -3.90
C ARG A 330 -16.53 -8.96 -3.11
N LEU A 331 -15.31 -9.47 -3.26
CA LEU A 331 -14.12 -8.91 -2.61
C LEU A 331 -13.87 -7.45 -3.04
N GLU A 332 -13.94 -7.18 -4.34
CA GLU A 332 -13.75 -5.81 -4.87
C GLU A 332 -14.87 -4.86 -4.41
N ALA A 333 -16.09 -5.37 -4.22
CA ALA A 333 -17.18 -4.59 -3.62
C ALA A 333 -16.87 -4.17 -2.17
N VAL A 334 -16.36 -5.09 -1.35
CA VAL A 334 -15.93 -4.80 0.04
C VAL A 334 -14.79 -3.79 0.08
N ILE A 335 -13.78 -3.96 -0.77
CA ILE A 335 -12.67 -3.00 -0.87
C ILE A 335 -13.19 -1.61 -1.29
N THR A 336 -14.12 -1.57 -2.25
CA THR A 336 -14.71 -0.31 -2.73
C THR A 336 -15.61 0.36 -1.69
N LEU A 337 -16.29 -0.41 -0.83
CA LEU A 337 -17.00 0.16 0.33
C LEU A 337 -16.04 0.91 1.26
N GLY A 338 -14.83 0.36 1.48
CA GLY A 338 -13.76 1.00 2.25
C GLY A 338 -13.38 2.39 1.74
N GLU A 339 -13.39 2.61 0.42
CA GLU A 339 -13.13 3.91 -0.20
C GLU A 339 -14.37 4.81 -0.33
N THR A 340 -15.55 4.28 -0.04
CA THR A 340 -16.81 5.04 -0.16
C THR A 340 -17.03 5.95 1.05
N GLU A 341 -16.53 5.54 2.22
CA GLU A 341 -16.42 6.37 3.44
C GLU A 341 -17.75 7.00 3.91
N THR A 342 -18.89 6.39 3.57
CA THR A 342 -20.20 6.77 4.14
C THR A 342 -20.42 6.02 5.45
N GLU A 343 -21.26 6.58 6.34
CA GLU A 343 -21.69 5.88 7.56
C GLU A 343 -22.33 4.52 7.23
N GLU A 344 -23.18 4.47 6.20
CA GLU A 344 -23.80 3.23 5.73
C GLU A 344 -22.75 2.22 5.21
N SER A 345 -21.68 2.65 4.54
CA SER A 345 -20.59 1.76 4.13
C SER A 345 -19.86 1.16 5.34
N THR A 346 -19.68 1.94 6.41
CA THR A 346 -19.05 1.48 7.65
C THR A 346 -19.90 0.41 8.34
N GLU A 347 -21.23 0.59 8.39
CA GLU A 347 -22.14 -0.41 8.96
C GLU A 347 -22.17 -1.69 8.12
N ILE A 348 -22.23 -1.59 6.78
CA ILE A 348 -22.18 -2.78 5.91
C ILE A 348 -20.87 -3.57 6.11
N LEU A 349 -19.73 -2.88 6.21
CA LEU A 349 -18.44 -3.53 6.51
C LEU A 349 -18.44 -4.18 7.90
N GLY A 350 -19.07 -3.54 8.89
CA GLY A 350 -19.27 -4.11 10.22
C GLY A 350 -20.12 -5.39 10.21
N ASP A 351 -21.19 -5.41 9.42
CA ASP A 351 -22.04 -6.58 9.25
C ASP A 351 -21.26 -7.74 8.60
N ILE A 352 -20.49 -7.47 7.54
CA ILE A 352 -19.66 -8.49 6.88
C ILE A 352 -18.56 -9.00 7.81
N LEU A 353 -17.94 -8.13 8.59
CA LEU A 353 -16.91 -8.51 9.57
C LEU A 353 -17.47 -9.46 10.64
N ASN A 354 -18.68 -9.20 11.14
CA ASN A 354 -19.29 -9.93 12.26
C ASN A 354 -20.11 -11.16 11.84
N ASP A 355 -20.36 -11.37 10.55
CA ASP A 355 -21.12 -12.51 10.05
C ASP A 355 -20.21 -13.75 9.89
N PRO A 356 -20.34 -14.78 10.76
CA PRO A 356 -19.51 -15.98 10.70
C PRO A 356 -19.81 -16.86 9.48
N SER A 357 -20.90 -16.59 8.74
CA SER A 357 -21.22 -17.29 7.50
C SER A 357 -20.45 -16.72 6.29
N GLN A 358 -19.87 -15.52 6.42
CA GLN A 358 -19.02 -14.96 5.37
C GLN A 358 -17.70 -15.70 5.27
N ALA A 359 -17.18 -15.80 4.05
CA ALA A 359 -15.86 -16.38 3.82
C ALA A 359 -14.78 -15.57 4.55
N GLY A 360 -13.77 -16.25 5.11
CA GLY A 360 -12.72 -15.60 5.92
C GLY A 360 -12.05 -14.42 5.22
N PHE A 361 -11.76 -14.53 3.92
CA PHE A 361 -11.15 -13.43 3.14
C PHE A 361 -12.05 -12.18 3.05
N MET A 362 -13.39 -12.33 3.08
CA MET A 362 -14.34 -11.20 3.08
C MET A 362 -14.33 -10.48 4.43
N ARG A 363 -14.26 -11.24 5.52
CA ARG A 363 -14.16 -10.71 6.88
C ARG A 363 -12.85 -9.96 7.07
N SER A 364 -11.73 -10.55 6.63
CA SER A 364 -10.40 -9.91 6.60
C SER A 364 -10.36 -8.66 5.72
N ALA A 365 -11.01 -8.68 4.55
CA ALA A 365 -11.13 -7.49 3.70
C ALA A 365 -11.97 -6.38 4.34
N SER A 366 -12.99 -6.75 5.12
CA SER A 366 -13.81 -5.79 5.86
C SER A 366 -13.03 -5.16 7.02
N ALA A 367 -12.29 -5.95 7.79
CA ALA A 367 -11.36 -5.44 8.81
C ALA A 367 -10.33 -4.48 8.20
N TRP A 368 -9.72 -4.85 7.06
CA TRP A 368 -8.79 -3.96 6.37
C TRP A 368 -9.45 -2.66 5.90
N SER A 369 -10.65 -2.74 5.32
CA SER A 369 -11.40 -1.56 4.84
C SER A 369 -11.80 -0.62 5.98
N LEU A 370 -12.22 -1.17 7.12
CA LEU A 370 -12.50 -0.39 8.34
C LEU A 370 -11.23 0.29 8.88
N GLY A 371 -10.08 -0.39 8.78
CA GLY A 371 -8.77 0.20 9.09
C GLY A 371 -8.41 1.39 8.20
N LYS A 372 -8.85 1.40 6.93
CA LYS A 372 -8.68 2.55 6.02
C LYS A 372 -9.62 3.70 6.34
N ILE A 373 -10.89 3.39 6.64
CA ILE A 373 -11.90 4.38 7.02
C ILE A 373 -11.48 5.12 8.30
N GLY A 374 -11.01 4.38 9.31
CA GLY A 374 -10.37 4.95 10.50
C GLY A 374 -11.26 5.82 11.42
N THR A 375 -12.54 5.97 11.12
CA THR A 375 -13.50 6.67 11.99
C THR A 375 -13.64 5.99 13.35
N GLU A 376 -14.09 6.71 14.37
CA GLU A 376 -14.30 6.13 15.71
C GLU A 376 -15.25 4.92 15.67
N ARG A 377 -16.26 4.95 14.79
CA ARG A 377 -17.17 3.82 14.57
C ARG A 377 -16.44 2.61 13.98
N ALA A 378 -15.61 2.82 12.96
CA ALA A 378 -14.79 1.77 12.37
C ALA A 378 -13.78 1.18 13.37
N GLN A 379 -13.14 2.03 14.19
CA GLN A 379 -12.27 1.61 15.28
C GLN A 379 -12.99 0.73 16.29
N LYS A 380 -14.20 1.10 16.71
CA LYS A 380 -15.03 0.29 17.62
C LYS A 380 -15.40 -1.06 17.03
N LEU A 381 -15.67 -1.14 15.73
CA LEU A 381 -15.91 -2.40 15.03
C LEU A 381 -14.65 -3.29 15.02
N LEU A 382 -13.47 -2.72 14.77
CA LEU A 382 -12.20 -3.44 14.86
C LEU A 382 -11.91 -3.94 16.27
N VAL A 383 -12.13 -3.12 17.30
CA VAL A 383 -11.97 -3.55 18.70
C VAL A 383 -12.89 -4.71 19.04
N ASN A 384 -14.15 -4.69 18.57
CA ASN A 384 -15.05 -5.81 18.80
C ASN A 384 -14.59 -7.09 18.09
N ALA A 385 -13.89 -7.00 16.96
CA ALA A 385 -13.35 -8.18 16.27
C ALA A 385 -12.23 -8.91 17.05
N PHE A 386 -11.72 -8.31 18.14
CA PHE A 386 -10.85 -9.05 19.07
C PHE A 386 -11.55 -10.23 19.73
N THR A 387 -12.88 -10.24 19.86
CA THR A 387 -13.60 -11.40 20.42
C THR A 387 -13.84 -12.52 19.41
N ASP A 388 -13.32 -12.41 18.18
CA ASP A 388 -13.60 -13.42 17.16
C ASP A 388 -12.90 -14.74 17.48
N ILE A 389 -13.58 -15.86 17.24
CA ILE A 389 -12.99 -17.19 17.43
C ILE A 389 -11.82 -17.44 16.47
N ASN A 390 -11.82 -16.81 15.28
CA ASN A 390 -10.74 -16.92 14.32
C ASN A 390 -9.56 -16.02 14.72
N LYS A 391 -8.44 -16.64 15.09
CA LYS A 391 -7.19 -15.97 15.46
C LYS A 391 -6.68 -15.05 14.36
N ASP A 392 -6.75 -15.47 13.09
CA ASP A 392 -6.25 -14.67 11.96
C ASP A 392 -7.02 -13.36 11.83
N LEU A 393 -8.33 -13.38 12.13
CA LEU A 393 -9.16 -12.17 12.10
C LEU A 393 -8.84 -11.22 13.26
N ARG A 394 -8.53 -11.77 14.45
CA ARG A 394 -8.07 -10.95 15.59
C ARG A 394 -6.75 -10.25 15.26
N GLU A 395 -5.82 -10.97 14.63
CA GLU A 395 -4.54 -10.42 14.18
C GLU A 395 -4.74 -9.36 13.09
N ASP A 396 -5.62 -9.60 12.11
CA ASP A 396 -6.01 -8.60 11.12
C ASP A 396 -6.58 -7.33 11.77
N ALA A 397 -7.50 -7.47 12.74
CA ALA A 397 -8.09 -6.33 13.44
C ALA A 397 -7.02 -5.53 14.22
N LEU A 398 -6.09 -6.24 14.86
CA LEU A 398 -4.99 -5.65 15.63
C LEU A 398 -4.06 -4.85 14.72
N GLU A 399 -3.66 -5.42 13.59
CA GLU A 399 -2.79 -4.74 12.63
C GLU A 399 -3.43 -3.45 12.10
N ASN A 400 -4.72 -3.52 11.75
CA ASN A 400 -5.43 -2.36 11.23
C ASN A 400 -5.60 -1.26 12.29
N ILE A 401 -5.89 -1.60 13.55
CA ILE A 401 -6.05 -0.58 14.60
C ILE A 401 -4.73 0.06 15.02
N ILE A 402 -3.62 -0.69 14.99
CA ILE A 402 -2.29 -0.13 15.25
C ILE A 402 -1.89 0.79 14.08
N THR A 403 -2.29 0.50 12.83
CA THR A 403 -1.96 1.31 11.63
C THR A 403 -2.56 2.71 11.71
N LEU A 404 -3.70 2.84 12.40
CA LEU A 404 -4.32 4.12 12.72
C LEU A 404 -3.52 4.98 13.72
N GLY A 405 -2.53 4.37 14.38
CA GLY A 405 -1.66 5.02 15.36
C GLY A 405 -2.46 5.70 16.47
N ASN A 406 -2.04 6.90 16.87
CA ASN A 406 -2.63 7.60 18.01
C ASN A 406 -4.11 7.99 17.83
N THR A 407 -4.66 7.93 16.62
CA THR A 407 -6.09 8.24 16.39
C THR A 407 -7.03 7.22 17.01
N SER A 408 -6.56 6.00 17.28
CA SER A 408 -7.33 4.93 17.93
C SER A 408 -7.19 4.90 19.45
N LEU A 409 -6.28 5.71 20.02
CA LEU A 409 -5.91 5.64 21.44
C LEU A 409 -7.11 5.75 22.40
N ASN A 410 -8.06 6.65 22.13
CA ASN A 410 -9.23 6.81 23.00
C ASN A 410 -10.11 5.55 23.00
N VAL A 411 -10.40 4.98 21.83
CA VAL A 411 -11.20 3.75 21.71
C VAL A 411 -10.48 2.57 22.37
N LEU A 412 -9.15 2.50 22.25
CA LEU A 412 -8.35 1.47 22.92
C LEU A 412 -8.33 1.63 24.45
N LEU A 413 -8.23 2.85 24.96
CA LEU A 413 -8.26 3.15 26.40
C LEU A 413 -9.63 2.84 27.03
N ASP A 414 -10.71 2.96 26.26
CA ASP A 414 -12.03 2.51 26.68
C ASP A 414 -12.15 0.98 26.60
N GLY A 415 -11.61 0.37 25.54
CA GLY A 415 -11.60 -1.08 25.33
C GLY A 415 -10.84 -1.86 26.41
N ILE A 416 -9.66 -1.38 26.83
CA ILE A 416 -8.87 -2.03 27.89
C ILE A 416 -9.56 -2.06 29.26
N ARG A 417 -10.58 -1.23 29.47
CA ARG A 417 -11.40 -1.19 30.70
C ARG A 417 -12.68 -2.01 30.61
N ARG A 418 -12.93 -2.68 29.47
CA ARG A 418 -14.08 -3.57 29.31
C ARG A 418 -13.80 -4.90 30.01
N ASN A 419 -14.83 -5.44 30.65
CA ASN A 419 -14.80 -6.77 31.24
C ASN A 419 -14.97 -7.87 30.17
N ASP A 420 -14.12 -7.84 29.15
CA ASP A 420 -14.01 -8.83 28.08
C ASP A 420 -12.52 -9.09 27.84
N GLU A 421 -12.09 -10.35 28.01
CA GLU A 421 -10.67 -10.69 28.07
C GLU A 421 -9.96 -10.47 26.73
N ASP A 422 -10.60 -10.85 25.62
CA ASP A 422 -9.99 -10.72 24.30
C ASP A 422 -9.91 -9.25 23.88
N ILE A 423 -10.95 -8.46 24.17
CA ILE A 423 -10.94 -7.02 23.90
C ILE A 423 -9.86 -6.32 24.71
N ALA A 424 -9.77 -6.61 26.01
CA ALA A 424 -8.80 -5.97 26.88
C ALA A 424 -7.36 -6.36 26.48
N ALA A 425 -7.12 -7.63 26.11
CA ALA A 425 -5.85 -8.11 25.60
C ALA A 425 -5.44 -7.40 24.30
N GLY A 426 -6.33 -7.39 23.30
CA GLY A 426 -6.06 -6.75 22.01
C GLY A 426 -5.83 -5.24 22.16
N CYS A 427 -6.59 -4.58 23.03
CA CYS A 427 -6.40 -3.15 23.30
C CYS A 427 -5.06 -2.87 23.99
N ALA A 428 -4.68 -3.69 24.98
CA ALA A 428 -3.39 -3.53 25.65
C ALA A 428 -2.21 -3.70 24.68
N GLU A 429 -2.24 -4.71 23.82
CA GLU A 429 -1.20 -4.91 22.81
C GLU A 429 -1.18 -3.76 21.78
N ALA A 430 -2.34 -3.30 21.33
CA ALA A 430 -2.43 -2.17 20.41
C ALA A 430 -1.85 -0.87 21.01
N ILE A 431 -2.18 -0.57 22.28
CA ILE A 431 -1.64 0.59 23.00
C ILE A 431 -0.12 0.45 23.13
N ARG A 432 0.40 -0.73 23.51
CA ARG A 432 1.84 -0.97 23.64
C ARG A 432 2.61 -0.70 22.35
N GLN A 433 1.98 -0.92 21.20
CA GLN A 433 2.59 -0.68 19.87
C GLN A 433 2.35 0.74 19.33
N CYS A 434 1.60 1.60 20.02
CA CYS A 434 1.43 2.99 19.62
C CYS A 434 2.76 3.76 19.68
N ASP A 435 3.01 4.61 18.68
CA ASP A 435 4.23 5.42 18.60
C ASP A 435 4.37 6.42 19.77
N PHE A 436 3.25 6.91 20.29
CA PHE A 436 3.25 7.84 21.42
C PHE A 436 2.01 7.70 22.29
N ILE A 437 2.22 7.52 23.60
CA ILE A 437 1.17 7.47 24.61
C ILE A 437 1.39 8.62 25.59
N PRO A 438 0.42 9.53 25.80
CA PRO A 438 0.53 10.56 26.83
C PRO A 438 0.70 9.93 28.21
N ILE A 439 1.65 10.44 29.01
CA ILE A 439 1.87 9.98 30.39
C ILE A 439 0.58 10.06 31.21
N SER A 440 -0.22 11.12 31.02
CA SER A 440 -1.51 11.28 31.70
C SER A 440 -2.50 10.15 31.40
N ALA A 441 -2.44 9.52 30.22
CA ALA A 441 -3.29 8.37 29.90
C ALA A 441 -2.87 7.14 30.73
N LEU A 442 -1.56 6.92 30.89
CA LEU A 442 -1.01 5.85 31.72
C LEU A 442 -1.28 6.09 33.21
N GLU A 443 -1.16 7.33 33.70
CA GLU A 443 -1.54 7.72 35.07
C GLU A 443 -3.03 7.50 35.34
N ASN A 444 -3.90 7.77 34.36
CA ASN A 444 -5.32 7.49 34.46
C ASN A 444 -5.60 5.99 34.56
N LEU A 445 -4.86 5.15 33.84
CA LEU A 445 -4.96 3.69 33.96
C LEU A 445 -4.48 3.19 35.33
N ALA A 446 -3.38 3.73 35.86
CA ALA A 446 -2.92 3.41 37.22
C ALA A 446 -3.95 3.83 38.28
N SER A 447 -4.56 5.01 38.12
CA SER A 447 -5.63 5.48 39.00
C SER A 447 -6.92 4.66 38.86
N TYR A 448 -7.18 4.07 37.68
CA TYR A 448 -8.27 3.14 37.47
C TYR A 448 -8.05 1.84 38.26
N LEU A 449 -6.83 1.29 38.26
CA LEU A 449 -6.48 0.11 39.08
C LEU A 449 -6.68 0.36 40.58
N GLU A 450 -6.32 1.55 41.06
CA GLU A 450 -6.49 1.94 42.45
C GLU A 450 -7.98 1.88 42.87
N ARG A 451 -8.88 2.36 42.00
CA ARG A 451 -10.33 2.44 42.27
C ARG A 451 -11.07 1.14 41.99
N ASN A 452 -10.68 0.43 40.92
CA ASN A 452 -11.45 -0.67 40.33
C ASN A 452 -10.68 -2.00 40.29
N GLY A 453 -9.56 -2.12 41.01
CA GLY A 453 -8.68 -3.30 41.00
C GLY A 453 -9.29 -4.62 41.51
N GLN A 454 -10.61 -4.72 41.64
CA GLN A 454 -11.36 -5.97 41.84
C GLN A 454 -11.84 -6.59 40.51
N ASP A 455 -11.89 -5.81 39.43
CA ASP A 455 -12.17 -6.32 38.08
C ASP A 455 -10.93 -7.07 37.57
N GLU A 456 -10.95 -8.40 37.68
CA GLU A 456 -9.79 -9.26 37.36
C GLU A 456 -9.34 -9.14 35.90
N VAL A 457 -10.28 -8.97 34.96
CA VAL A 457 -9.99 -8.97 33.52
C VAL A 457 -9.34 -7.65 33.10
N SER A 458 -10.00 -6.53 33.38
CA SER A 458 -9.46 -5.21 33.04
C SER A 458 -8.16 -4.94 33.81
N SER A 459 -8.09 -5.35 35.08
CA SER A 459 -6.89 -5.12 35.89
C SER A 459 -5.69 -5.91 35.38
N ARG A 460 -5.88 -7.15 34.90
CA ARG A 460 -4.80 -7.99 34.35
C ARG A 460 -4.11 -7.31 33.16
N TRP A 461 -4.88 -6.84 32.19
CA TRP A 461 -4.31 -6.27 30.95
C TRP A 461 -3.80 -4.84 31.14
N ILE A 462 -4.38 -4.06 32.05
CA ILE A 462 -3.81 -2.77 32.46
C ILE A 462 -2.47 -2.98 33.19
N VAL A 463 -2.40 -3.94 34.13
CA VAL A 463 -1.15 -4.32 34.81
C VAL A 463 -0.10 -4.77 33.78
N TRP A 464 -0.50 -5.62 32.84
CA TRP A 464 0.37 -6.08 31.78
C TRP A 464 0.92 -4.90 30.97
N LEU A 465 0.04 -4.00 30.49
CA LEU A 465 0.43 -2.83 29.71
C LEU A 465 1.40 -1.92 30.48
N LEU A 466 1.04 -1.51 31.69
CA LEU A 466 1.87 -0.63 32.53
C LEU A 466 3.22 -1.29 32.84
N GLY A 467 3.24 -2.62 33.04
CA GLY A 467 4.45 -3.44 33.20
C GLY A 467 5.41 -3.44 32.00
N GLN A 468 4.94 -3.05 30.81
CA GLN A 468 5.76 -2.92 29.60
C GLN A 468 6.22 -1.47 29.34
N MET A 469 5.70 -0.48 30.08
CA MET A 469 6.01 0.93 29.88
C MET A 469 7.21 1.39 30.73
N PRO A 470 7.94 2.45 30.30
CA PRO A 470 8.95 3.10 31.15
C PRO A 470 8.36 3.54 32.49
N ILE A 471 9.04 3.21 33.59
CA ILE A 471 8.51 3.36 34.95
C ILE A 471 8.71 4.77 35.51
N GLU A 472 9.77 5.47 35.08
CA GLU A 472 10.19 6.77 35.59
C GLU A 472 9.03 7.80 35.64
N PRO A 473 8.20 7.96 34.59
CA PRO A 473 7.09 8.89 34.65
C PRO A 473 5.91 8.41 35.50
N LEU A 474 5.84 7.13 35.86
CA LEU A 474 4.69 6.51 36.53
C LEU A 474 4.93 6.18 38.01
N VAL A 475 6.16 6.32 38.53
CA VAL A 475 6.53 5.97 39.92
C VAL A 475 5.51 6.50 40.95
N PRO A 476 5.09 7.79 40.92
CA PRO A 476 4.14 8.29 41.92
C PRO A 476 2.75 7.65 41.80
N ALA A 477 2.32 7.29 40.60
CA ALA A 477 1.03 6.64 40.34
C ALA A 477 1.01 5.20 40.83
N ILE A 478 2.11 4.49 40.62
CA ILE A 478 2.27 3.08 40.97
C ILE A 478 2.51 2.92 42.47
N ALA A 479 3.27 3.81 43.10
CA ALA A 479 3.57 3.74 44.53
C ALA A 479 2.29 3.74 45.39
N ARG A 480 1.20 4.36 44.92
CA ARG A 480 -0.10 4.31 45.60
C ARG A 480 -0.68 2.90 45.68
N LEU A 481 -0.43 2.06 44.66
CA LEU A 481 -0.88 0.67 44.65
C LEU A 481 -0.17 -0.19 45.69
N GLN A 482 1.02 0.21 46.17
CA GLN A 482 1.77 -0.56 47.16
C GLN A 482 0.95 -0.81 48.44
N ASP A 483 0.25 0.23 48.91
CA ASP A 483 -0.57 0.14 50.12
C ASP A 483 -2.02 -0.26 49.81
N SER A 484 -2.58 0.18 48.67
CA SER A 484 -4.00 -0.05 48.35
C SER A 484 -4.28 -1.40 47.68
N LYS A 485 -3.33 -1.90 46.87
CA LYS A 485 -3.44 -3.07 45.97
C LYS A 485 -2.07 -3.79 45.82
N PRO A 486 -1.49 -4.30 46.92
CA PRO A 486 -0.12 -4.83 46.95
C PRO A 486 0.11 -5.97 45.94
N GLU A 487 -0.91 -6.76 45.64
CA GLU A 487 -0.89 -7.83 44.64
C GLU A 487 -0.67 -7.30 43.22
N LEU A 488 -1.34 -6.21 42.84
CA LEU A 488 -1.20 -5.58 41.53
C LEU A 488 0.16 -4.88 41.43
N HIS A 489 0.57 -4.20 42.50
CA HIS A 489 1.90 -3.59 42.61
C HIS A 489 3.02 -4.64 42.43
N TYR A 490 2.89 -5.79 43.09
CA TYR A 490 3.86 -6.89 42.96
C TYR A 490 3.90 -7.44 41.52
N ALA A 491 2.75 -7.71 40.90
CA ALA A 491 2.68 -8.19 39.52
C ALA A 491 3.36 -7.22 38.53
N MET A 492 3.09 -5.93 38.65
CA MET A 492 3.73 -4.90 37.83
C MET A 492 5.24 -4.84 38.07
N SER A 493 5.68 -4.93 39.32
CA SER A 493 7.11 -4.95 39.70
C SER A 493 7.87 -6.13 39.08
N VAL A 494 7.26 -7.32 39.05
CA VAL A 494 7.83 -8.51 38.41
C VAL A 494 7.97 -8.29 36.90
N LEU A 495 6.94 -7.77 36.24
CA LEU A 495 6.96 -7.49 34.80
C LEU A 495 8.07 -6.49 34.44
N TRP A 496 8.21 -5.38 35.18
CA TRP A 496 9.29 -4.43 34.94
C TRP A 496 10.67 -5.02 35.19
N SER A 497 10.82 -5.81 36.28
CA SER A 497 12.09 -6.48 36.55
C SER A 497 12.48 -7.40 35.39
N PHE A 498 11.50 -8.08 34.79
CA PHE A 498 11.73 -8.88 33.59
C PHE A 498 12.07 -8.00 32.39
N VAL A 499 11.25 -7.03 32.03
CA VAL A 499 11.44 -6.18 30.84
C VAL A 499 12.78 -5.45 30.84
N ASN A 500 13.21 -4.94 32.01
CA ASN A 500 14.49 -4.23 32.17
C ASN A 500 15.71 -5.15 32.38
N SER A 501 15.50 -6.46 32.50
CA SER A 501 16.60 -7.40 32.66
C SER A 501 17.37 -7.62 31.36
N TRP A 502 18.61 -8.09 31.45
CA TRP A 502 19.37 -8.50 30.27
C TRP A 502 18.77 -9.74 29.59
N ILE A 503 17.94 -10.53 30.29
CA ILE A 503 17.32 -11.74 29.73
C ILE A 503 16.15 -11.43 28.80
N SER A 504 15.44 -10.30 28.96
CA SER A 504 14.30 -9.95 28.10
C SER A 504 14.70 -9.86 26.62
N LYS A 505 15.89 -9.33 26.34
CA LYS A 505 16.46 -9.22 24.99
C LYS A 505 16.78 -10.57 24.33
N HIS A 506 16.92 -11.62 25.13
CA HIS A 506 17.29 -12.96 24.68
C HIS A 506 16.14 -13.96 24.88
N TRP A 507 14.99 -13.50 25.38
CA TRP A 507 13.89 -14.37 25.75
C TRP A 507 13.15 -14.83 24.48
N GLU A 508 13.06 -16.14 24.31
CA GLU A 508 12.23 -16.77 23.29
C GLU A 508 11.06 -17.49 23.96
N MET A 509 9.87 -17.40 23.35
CA MET A 509 8.72 -18.17 23.79
C MET A 509 8.92 -19.64 23.42
N GLY A 510 8.93 -20.53 24.43
CA GLY A 510 8.97 -21.99 24.20
C GLY A 510 10.25 -22.50 23.52
N PRO A 511 11.46 -22.26 24.05
CA PRO A 511 12.68 -22.76 23.41
C PRO A 511 12.74 -24.30 23.34
N TRP A 512 12.01 -24.99 24.24
CA TRP A 512 11.80 -26.44 24.26
C TRP A 512 10.65 -26.93 23.36
N LEU A 513 9.72 -26.07 22.92
CA LEU A 513 8.64 -26.47 22.01
C LEU A 513 9.17 -26.86 20.63
N LYS A 514 10.36 -26.38 20.24
CA LYS A 514 11.05 -26.79 19.00
C LYS A 514 11.37 -28.29 18.95
N GLU A 515 11.51 -28.96 20.10
CA GLU A 515 11.76 -30.40 20.17
C GLU A 515 10.48 -31.23 20.06
N TYR A 516 9.31 -30.66 20.39
CA TYR A 516 8.02 -31.36 20.40
C TYR A 516 7.20 -31.22 19.09
N ILE A 517 7.63 -30.38 18.14
CA ILE A 517 6.92 -30.15 16.87
C ILE A 517 7.38 -31.12 15.75
N ASN A 518 8.28 -32.06 16.04
CA ASN A 518 8.72 -33.08 15.06
C ASN A 518 7.89 -34.37 15.03
N ASP A 519 6.86 -34.50 15.87
CA ASP A 519 5.96 -35.64 15.89
C ASP A 519 4.49 -35.16 15.83
N GLU A 520 4.02 -34.74 14.66
CA GLU A 520 2.62 -34.89 14.19
C GLU A 520 2.47 -34.61 12.69
#